data_AF-A0A9X7JTK7-F1
#
_entry.id   AF-A0A9X7JTK7-F1
#
_cell.length_a   1.000
_cell.length_b   1.000
_cell.length_c   1.000
_cell.angle_alpha   90.00
_cell.angle_beta   90.00
_cell.angle_gamma   90.00
#
_symmetry.space_group_name_H-M   'P 1'
#
loop_
_entity.id
_entity.type
_entity.pdbx_description
1 polymer ?
#
loop_
_entity_poly.entity_id
_entity_poly.type
_entity_poly.pdbx_seq_one_letter_code
_entity_poly.pdbx_strand_id
1 'polypeptide(L)' 'MSPTTPLICDTVAAAHHFHVTPATVRQWIHRGHVRRSGYDQAGRALVDLREVRDYVTQRGTTAA' A
#
# COMPACT_ATOMS: atom_id res chain seq x y z
N MET A 1 -13.39 14.37 15.72
CA MET A 1 -12.86 13.34 14.80
C MET A 1 -11.50 12.92 15.32
N SER A 2 -11.37 11.71 15.85
CA SER A 2 -10.06 11.21 16.31
C SER A 2 -9.14 11.02 15.10
N PRO A 3 -7.88 11.47 15.13
CA PRO A 3 -6.95 11.19 14.04
C PRO A 3 -6.79 9.68 13.95
N THR A 4 -7.16 9.10 12.80
CA THR A 4 -7.00 7.66 12.60
C THR A 4 -5.53 7.37 12.43
N THR A 5 -4.88 6.84 13.47
CA THR A 5 -3.44 6.52 13.46
C THR A 5 -3.09 5.71 12.22
N PRO A 6 -2.10 6.13 11.40
CA PRO A 6 -1.77 5.45 10.16
C PRO A 6 -1.22 4.05 10.43
N LEU A 7 -1.59 3.07 9.61
CA LEU A 7 -1.13 1.69 9.75
C LEU A 7 0.03 1.45 8.78
N ILE A 8 1.23 1.89 9.18
CA ILE A 8 2.42 1.87 8.33
C ILE A 8 3.05 0.48 8.32
N CYS A 9 3.32 -0.05 7.12
CA CYS A 9 4.03 -1.32 6.92
C CYS A 9 4.93 -1.26 5.68
N ASP A 10 5.84 -2.23 5.55
CA ASP A 10 6.67 -2.36 4.35
C ASP A 10 5.91 -2.99 3.17
N THR A 11 6.44 -2.81 1.96
CA THR A 11 5.80 -3.36 0.74
C THR A 11 5.67 -4.88 0.69
N VAL A 12 6.48 -5.63 1.45
CA VAL A 12 6.38 -7.10 1.50
C VAL A 12 5.21 -7.53 2.38
N ALA A 13 5.07 -6.92 3.56
CA ALA A 13 3.94 -7.14 4.44
C ALA A 13 2.62 -6.76 3.78
N ALA A 14 2.57 -5.60 3.11
CA ALA A 14 1.39 -5.19 2.33
C ALA A 14 1.07 -6.20 1.22
N ALA A 15 2.07 -6.63 0.45
CA ALA A 15 1.88 -7.60 -0.62
C ALA A 15 1.32 -8.93 -0.12
N HIS A 16 1.84 -9.43 1.01
CA HIS A 16 1.34 -10.64 1.66
C HIS A 16 -0.12 -10.48 2.10
N HIS A 17 -0.48 -9.34 2.70
CA HIS A 17 -1.85 -9.08 3.16
C HIS A 17 -2.87 -9.03 2.02
N PHE A 18 -2.51 -8.48 0.86
CA PHE A 18 -3.41 -8.35 -0.30
C PHE A 18 -3.22 -9.44 -1.36
N HIS A 19 -2.44 -10.48 -1.08
CA HIS A 19 -2.16 -11.59 -1.98
C HIS A 19 -1.64 -11.16 -3.37
N VAL A 20 -0.75 -10.17 -3.40
CA VAL A 20 -0.06 -9.71 -4.61
C VAL A 20 1.46 -9.87 -4.47
N THR A 21 2.20 -9.58 -5.53
CA THR A 21 3.67 -9.56 -5.43
C THR A 21 4.18 -8.23 -4.84
N PRO A 22 5.32 -8.21 -4.14
CA PRO A 22 5.94 -6.94 -3.71
C PRO A 22 6.28 -6.01 -4.88
N ALA A 23 6.53 -6.57 -6.07
CA ALA A 23 6.74 -5.78 -7.29
C ALA A 23 5.46 -5.03 -7.71
N THR A 24 4.30 -5.65 -7.56
CA THR A 24 2.99 -5.03 -7.82
C THR A 24 2.77 -3.83 -6.91
N VAL A 25 3.02 -3.94 -5.60
CA VAL A 25 2.89 -2.82 -4.66
C VAL A 25 3.86 -1.69 -5.02
N ARG A 26 5.11 -2.01 -5.35
CA ARG A 26 6.10 -1.02 -5.84
C ARG A 26 5.66 -0.32 -7.12
N GLN A 27 5.02 -1.03 -8.05
CA GLN A 27 4.47 -0.43 -9.25
C GLN A 27 3.32 0.53 -8.94
N TRP A 28 2.45 0.21 -7.97
CA TRP A 28 1.40 1.13 -7.53
C TRP A 28 1.97 2.42 -6.94
N ILE A 29 3.04 2.32 -6.14
CA ILE A 29 3.76 3.47 -5.62
C ILE A 29 4.35 4.30 -6.77
N HIS A 30 5.07 3.65 -7.70
CA HIS A 30 5.73 4.33 -8.81
C HIS A 30 4.74 5.05 -9.74
N ARG A 31 3.55 4.45 -9.95
CA ARG A 31 2.46 5.03 -10.76
C ARG A 31 1.63 6.06 -10.01
N GLY A 32 1.93 6.35 -8.74
CA GLY A 32 1.21 7.34 -7.94
C GLY A 32 -0.17 6.89 -7.45
N HIS A 33 -0.46 5.60 -7.49
CA HIS A 33 -1.72 5.03 -7.01
C HIS A 33 -1.77 4.86 -5.48
N VAL A 34 -0.61 4.64 -4.87
CA VAL A 34 -0.44 4.52 -3.42
C VAL A 34 0.72 5.42 -3.02
N ARG A 35 0.53 6.26 -2.01
CA ARG A 35 1.58 7.12 -1.47
C ARG A 35 2.59 6.30 -0.68
N ARG A 36 3.86 6.59 -0.92
CA ARG A 36 4.96 6.14 -0.06
C ARG A 36 5.01 7.01 1.19
N SER A 37 4.95 6.39 2.36
CA SER A 37 5.03 7.06 3.67
C SER A 37 6.46 7.27 4.16
N GLY A 38 7.44 6.61 3.53
CA GLY A 38 8.86 6.75 3.86
C GLY A 38 9.66 5.50 3.50
N TYR A 39 10.77 5.30 4.19
CA TYR A 39 11.59 4.09 4.13
C TYR A 39 11.86 3.59 5.55
N ASP A 40 12.04 2.28 5.70
CA ASP A 40 12.56 1.70 6.94
C ASP A 40 14.09 1.78 7.01
N GLN A 41 14.67 1.26 8.10
CA GLN A 41 16.12 1.24 8.33
C GLN A 41 16.89 0.42 7.27
N ALA A 42 16.22 -0.51 6.58
CA ALA A 42 16.79 -1.34 5.52
C ALA A 42 16.56 -0.74 4.12
N GLY A 43 16.00 0.46 4.01
CA GLY A 43 15.70 1.13 2.73
C GLY A 43 14.46 0.58 2.02
N ARG A 44 13.61 -0.22 2.69
CA ARG A 44 12.35 -0.71 2.12
C ARG A 44 11.29 0.38 2.20
N ALA A 45 10.55 0.56 1.11
CA ALA A 45 9.47 1.53 1.07
C ALA A 45 8.35 1.17 2.07
N LEU A 46 7.87 2.18 2.78
CA LEU A 46 6.76 2.10 3.71
C LEU A 46 5.48 2.67 3.08
N VAL A 47 4.34 2.05 3.37
CA VAL A 47 3.01 2.44 2.89
C VAL A 47 1.99 2.39 4.02
N ASP A 48 0.90 3.15 3.90
CA ASP A 48 -0.27 2.97 4.77
C ASP A 48 -1.13 1.81 4.22
N LEU A 49 -1.36 0.79 5.04
CA LEU A 49 -2.16 -0.38 4.67
C LEU A 49 -3.60 0.00 4.29
N ARG A 50 -4.16 1.07 4.87
CA ARG A 50 -5.51 1.53 4.54
C ARG A 50 -5.60 2.07 3.12
N GLU A 51 -4.61 2.86 2.72
CA GLU A 51 -4.54 3.43 1.37
C GLU A 51 -4.39 2.33 0.31
N VAL A 52 -3.59 1.31 0.60
CA VAL A 52 -3.48 0.14 -0.28
C VAL A 52 -4.82 -0.59 -0.41
N ARG A 53 -5.55 -0.79 0.68
CA ARG A 53 -6.89 -1.41 0.66
C ARG A 53 -7.87 -0.61 -0.18
N ASP A 54 -7.90 0.72 -0.01
CA ASP A 54 -8.80 1.60 -0.75
C ASP A 54 -8.53 1.48 -2.25
N TYR A 55 -7.26 1.49 -2.64
CA TYR A 55 -6.86 1.30 -4.05
C TYR A 55 -7.23 -0.07 -4.62
N VAL A 56 -6.98 -1.15 -3.87
CA VAL A 56 -7.35 -2.52 -4.28
C VAL A 56 -8.86 -2.63 -4.45
N THR A 57 -9.63 -2.07 -3.53
CA THR A 57 -11.10 -2.04 -3.58
C THR A 57 -11.59 -1.29 -4.82
N GLN A 58 -11.03 -0.11 -5.11
CA GLN A 58 -11.39 0.68 -6.30
C GLN A 58 -11.12 -0.08 -7.60
N ARG A 59 -9.99 -0.79 -7.70
CA ARG A 59 -9.67 -1.63 -8.87
C ARG A 59 -10.62 -2.81 -9.05
N GLY A 60 -11.07 -3.42 -7.95
CA GLY A 60 -12.03 -4.53 -7.97
C GLY A 60 -13.44 -4.10 -8.37
N THR A 61 -13.88 -2.94 -7.88
CA THR A 61 -15.22 -2.38 -8.18
C THR A 61 -15.38 -1.92 -9.63
N THR A 62 -14.29 -1.54 -10.31
CA THR A 62 -14.36 -1.09 -11.71
C THR A 62 -14.57 -2.24 -12.72
N ALA A 63 -14.65 -3.50 -12.25
CA ALA A 63 -14.85 -4.68 -13.08
C ALA A 63 -16.26 -5.30 -12.99
N ALA A 64 -17.24 -4.61 -12.41
CA ALA A 64 -18.65 -5.02 -12.34
C ALA A 64 -19.54 -3.98 -13.01
#